data_AF-A0A497LLA6-F1
#
_entry.id   AF-A0A497LLA6-F1
#
_cell.length_a   1.000
_cell.length_b   1.000
_cell.length_c   1.000
_cell.angle_alpha   90.00
_cell.angle_beta   90.00
_cell.angle_gamma   90.00
#
_symmetry.space_group_name_H-M   'P 1'
#
loop_
_entity.id
_entity.type
_entity.pdbx_description
1 polymer ?
#
loop_
_entity_poly.entity_id
_entity_poly.type
_entity_poly.pdbx_seq_one_letter_code
_entity_poly.pdbx_strand_id
1 'polypeptide(L)'
;MIKMRFGFVVIVFSMFGTSFFLFGFVVYFGFCFRFVVGLISGCLVYLFGMGVEEIVRRILAVRGDLGREDVLRLAEEKRRLAGGYLSLEQALRVVASELGVDLGFSGVGSVVALRDLVPNLGDVSVAGRVLLVMPVRVFRRQDGRLGKVGRLLLSDGTGTATVVLWDERAELIERGEVAEGAIVRVVHGYT
;
A
#
# COMPACT_ATOMS: atom_id res chain seq x y z
N MET A 1 9.76 17.29 7.85
CA MET A 1 9.10 16.07 7.36
C MET A 1 10.16 15.15 6.78
N ILE A 2 10.52 14.08 7.50
CA ILE A 2 11.56 13.13 7.07
C ILE A 2 10.93 12.19 6.02
N LYS A 3 11.49 12.18 4.81
CA LYS A 3 11.02 11.33 3.70
C LYS A 3 11.98 10.14 3.59
N MET A 4 11.58 9.00 4.12
CA MET A 4 12.37 7.77 4.05
C MET A 4 12.01 7.02 2.75
N ARG A 5 13.02 6.57 1.98
CA ARG A 5 12.86 5.86 0.70
C ARG A 5 13.31 4.40 0.93
N PHE A 6 12.44 3.42 0.67
CA PHE A 6 12.60 2.07 1.25
C PHE A 6 12.82 0.95 0.22
N GLY A 7 13.47 -0.08 0.73
CA GLY A 7 13.61 -1.46 0.26
C GLY A 7 13.50 -2.33 1.51
N PHE A 8 12.36 -2.96 1.68
CA PHE A 8 11.89 -3.78 2.78
C PHE A 8 11.49 -3.09 4.12
N VAL A 9 10.18 -3.04 4.39
CA VAL A 9 9.53 -2.65 5.67
C VAL A 9 8.40 -3.63 5.89
N VAL A 10 8.41 -4.39 7.00
CA VAL A 10 7.23 -5.15 7.43
C VAL A 10 6.36 -4.20 8.25
N ILE A 11 5.13 -3.94 7.83
CA ILE A 11 4.16 -3.24 8.68
C ILE A 11 3.34 -4.30 9.42
N VAL A 12 3.55 -4.44 10.73
CA VAL A 12 2.77 -5.38 11.56
C VAL A 12 1.58 -4.63 12.14
N PHE A 13 0.38 -5.05 11.74
CA PHE A 13 -0.87 -4.57 12.32
C PHE A 13 -1.04 -5.08 13.74
N SER A 14 -1.30 -4.17 14.66
CA SER A 14 -1.82 -4.52 15.98
C SER A 14 -3.26 -4.02 16.06
N MET A 15 -4.21 -4.89 15.74
CA MET A 15 -5.59 -4.70 16.16
C MET A 15 -5.65 -5.03 17.65
N PHE A 16 -5.92 -4.05 18.49
CA PHE A 16 -6.28 -4.29 19.88
C PHE A 16 -7.54 -5.16 19.93
N GLY A 17 -7.45 -6.30 20.62
CA GLY A 17 -8.62 -6.98 21.19
C GLY A 17 -8.98 -8.35 20.62
N THR A 18 -8.15 -9.35 20.89
CA THR A 18 -8.48 -10.65 21.52
C THR A 18 -7.52 -11.73 21.03
N SER A 19 -6.84 -12.37 21.97
CA SER A 19 -5.96 -13.51 21.75
C SER A 19 -6.76 -14.69 21.22
N PHE A 20 -6.48 -15.16 20.02
CA PHE A 20 -6.72 -16.55 19.62
C PHE A 20 -5.56 -17.04 18.76
N PHE A 21 -4.67 -17.81 19.39
CA PHE A 21 -3.90 -18.82 18.67
C PHE A 21 -4.89 -19.89 18.20
N LEU A 22 -4.95 -20.20 16.90
CA LEU A 22 -5.34 -21.54 16.46
C LEU A 22 -4.72 -21.85 15.09
N PHE A 23 -3.86 -22.86 15.09
CA PHE A 23 -3.60 -23.72 13.93
C PHE A 23 -4.94 -24.37 13.49
N GLY A 24 -5.26 -24.41 12.20
CA GLY A 24 -6.38 -25.23 11.74
C GLY A 24 -6.91 -24.92 10.35
N PHE A 25 -6.58 -25.81 9.41
CA PHE A 25 -7.23 -25.99 8.11
C PHE A 25 -8.69 -26.45 8.31
N VAL A 26 -9.71 -25.77 7.78
CA VAL A 26 -11.02 -26.37 7.43
C VAL A 26 -11.66 -25.61 6.25
N VAL A 27 -11.91 -26.35 5.18
CA VAL A 27 -12.84 -26.03 4.08
C VAL A 27 -14.18 -26.70 4.41
N TYR A 28 -15.32 -26.02 4.22
CA TYR A 28 -16.51 -26.49 3.45
C TYR A 28 -17.74 -25.54 3.59
N PHE A 29 -18.28 -25.15 2.43
CA PHE A 29 -19.68 -24.94 2.01
C PHE A 29 -20.80 -24.53 3.00
N GLY A 30 -21.66 -23.59 2.55
CA GLY A 30 -23.13 -23.70 2.77
C GLY A 30 -23.93 -22.44 3.10
N PHE A 31 -24.36 -21.71 2.06
CA PHE A 31 -25.65 -21.02 1.85
C PHE A 31 -26.30 -20.05 2.88
N CYS A 32 -26.74 -18.91 2.31
CA CYS A 32 -27.90 -18.06 2.64
C CYS A 32 -27.89 -17.16 3.89
N PHE A 33 -27.66 -15.85 3.68
CA PHE A 33 -28.57 -14.85 4.26
C PHE A 33 -28.76 -13.62 3.36
N ARG A 34 -30.03 -13.18 3.37
CA ARG A 34 -30.75 -12.19 2.57
C ARG A 34 -30.16 -10.76 2.64
N PHE A 35 -29.92 -10.16 1.46
CA PHE A 35 -30.23 -8.77 1.08
C PHE A 35 -30.10 -7.67 2.17
N VAL A 36 -28.96 -6.97 2.18
CA VAL A 36 -28.91 -5.51 2.39
C VAL A 36 -28.07 -4.94 1.24
N VAL A 37 -28.72 -4.73 0.11
CA VAL A 37 -28.15 -3.98 -1.01
C VAL A 37 -28.37 -2.51 -0.70
N GLY A 38 -27.37 -1.87 -0.09
CA GLY A 38 -27.42 -0.45 0.23
C GLY A 38 -26.04 0.04 0.67
N LEU A 39 -25.39 0.82 -0.19
CA LEU A 39 -24.23 1.68 0.13
C LEU A 39 -22.84 1.06 0.34
N ILE A 40 -22.53 -0.13 -0.19
CA ILE A 40 -21.14 -0.66 -0.24
C ILE A 40 -20.57 -0.68 -1.68
N SER A 41 -21.24 -0.05 -2.65
CA SER A 41 -20.76 -0.05 -4.04
C SER A 41 -19.52 0.82 -4.27
N GLY A 42 -19.15 1.68 -3.30
CA GLY A 42 -18.04 2.60 -3.45
C GLY A 42 -16.75 2.20 -2.76
N CYS A 43 -16.78 1.30 -1.76
CA CYS A 43 -15.62 1.08 -0.87
C CYS A 43 -14.93 -0.27 -1.11
N LEU A 44 -15.70 -1.32 -1.42
CA LEU A 44 -15.14 -2.66 -1.63
C LEU A 44 -14.39 -2.81 -2.96
N VAL A 45 -14.66 -1.93 -3.93
CA VAL A 45 -13.96 -1.89 -5.23
C VAL A 45 -12.54 -1.32 -5.11
N TYR A 46 -12.24 -0.59 -4.02
CA TYR A 46 -10.91 0.02 -3.81
C TYR A 46 -9.88 -0.94 -3.20
N LEU A 47 -10.29 -2.14 -2.76
CA LEU A 47 -9.39 -3.09 -2.09
C LEU A 47 -8.87 -4.22 -2.99
N PHE A 48 -9.53 -4.48 -4.11
CA PHE A 48 -9.00 -5.35 -5.16
C PHE A 48 -8.42 -4.43 -6.24
N GLY A 49 -7.16 -4.66 -6.62
CA GLY A 49 -6.50 -3.89 -7.68
C GLY A 49 -7.45 -3.66 -8.85
N MET A 50 -7.64 -2.40 -9.26
CA MET A 50 -8.61 -2.11 -10.31
C MET A 50 -8.21 -2.87 -11.57
N GLY A 51 -9.05 -3.81 -11.99
CA GLY A 51 -8.83 -4.55 -13.22
C GLY A 51 -8.77 -3.60 -14.42
N VAL A 52 -8.09 -4.04 -15.48
CA VAL A 52 -7.96 -3.31 -16.76
C VAL A 52 -9.29 -2.71 -17.22
N GLU A 53 -10.39 -3.46 -17.10
CA GLU A 53 -11.72 -3.00 -17.50
C GLU A 53 -12.25 -1.84 -16.66
N GLU A 54 -11.94 -1.77 -15.37
CA GLU A 54 -12.38 -0.68 -14.51
C GLU A 54 -11.62 0.62 -14.81
N ILE A 55 -10.33 0.51 -15.14
CA ILE A 55 -9.53 1.66 -15.58
C ILE A 55 -10.09 2.21 -16.89
N VAL A 56 -10.37 1.34 -17.87
CA VAL A 56 -10.97 1.73 -19.15
C VAL A 56 -12.34 2.38 -18.93
N ARG A 57 -13.21 1.77 -18.10
CA ARG A 57 -14.53 2.33 -17.78
C ARG A 57 -14.43 3.74 -17.21
N ARG A 58 -13.50 3.99 -16.28
CA ARG A 58 -13.32 5.31 -15.67
C ARG A 58 -12.81 6.35 -16.67
N ILE A 59 -11.87 5.97 -17.55
CA ILE A 59 -11.41 6.87 -18.62
C ILE A 59 -12.58 7.26 -19.51
N LEU A 60 -13.38 6.31 -19.97
CA LEU A 60 -14.53 6.56 -20.83
C LEU A 60 -15.64 7.37 -20.14
N ALA A 61 -15.82 7.21 -18.82
CA ALA A 61 -16.80 7.97 -18.05
C ALA A 61 -16.48 9.48 -18.01
N VAL A 62 -15.20 9.84 -17.99
CA VAL A 62 -14.75 11.24 -18.00
C VAL A 62 -14.56 11.76 -19.43
N ARG A 63 -14.07 10.89 -20.33
CA ARG A 63 -13.77 11.19 -21.73
C ARG A 63 -14.75 10.48 -22.66
N GLY A 64 -15.96 11.04 -22.74
CA GLY A 64 -17.01 10.56 -23.65
C GLY A 64 -16.70 10.80 -25.13
N ASP A 65 -15.65 11.55 -25.44
CA ASP A 65 -15.12 11.77 -26.79
C ASP A 65 -14.31 10.58 -27.33
N LEU A 66 -13.98 9.61 -26.49
CA LEU A 66 -13.15 8.45 -26.85
C LEU A 66 -13.95 7.15 -26.81
N GLY A 67 -13.65 6.24 -27.74
CA GLY A 67 -14.10 4.86 -27.69
C GLY A 67 -13.14 3.96 -26.91
N ARG A 68 -13.64 2.79 -26.48
CA ARG A 68 -12.81 1.75 -25.83
C ARG A 68 -11.58 1.39 -26.66
N GLU A 69 -11.75 1.26 -27.97
CA GLU A 69 -10.66 0.94 -28.90
C GLU A 69 -9.59 2.05 -28.95
N ASP A 70 -9.99 3.32 -28.84
CA ASP A 70 -9.05 4.45 -28.82
C ASP A 70 -8.20 4.44 -27.55
N VAL A 71 -8.82 4.17 -26.40
CA VAL A 71 -8.11 4.07 -25.11
C VAL A 71 -7.09 2.93 -25.13
N LEU A 72 -7.46 1.76 -25.69
CA LEU A 72 -6.55 0.63 -25.82
C LEU A 72 -5.40 0.92 -26.80
N ARG A 73 -5.70 1.61 -27.90
CA ARG A 73 -4.69 2.04 -28.89
C ARG A 73 -3.65 2.97 -28.26
N LEU A 74 -4.11 3.97 -27.50
CA LEU A 74 -3.23 4.88 -26.75
C LEU A 74 -2.37 4.12 -25.74
N ALA A 75 -2.94 3.15 -25.01
CA ALA A 75 -2.18 2.36 -24.05
C ALA A 75 -1.10 1.51 -24.74
N GLU A 76 -1.41 0.85 -25.86
CA GLU A 76 -0.41 0.06 -26.59
C GLU A 76 0.69 0.94 -27.18
N GLU A 77 0.35 2.15 -27.63
CA GLU A 77 1.34 3.14 -28.05
C GLU A 77 2.31 3.50 -26.92
N LYS A 78 1.79 3.78 -25.71
CA LYS A 78 2.63 4.05 -24.53
C LYS A 78 3.50 2.85 -24.16
N ARG A 79 2.96 1.64 -24.25
CA ARG A 79 3.72 0.40 -24.00
C ARG A 79 4.89 0.26 -24.98
N ARG A 80 4.65 0.55 -26.26
CA ARG A 80 5.69 0.54 -27.30
C ARG A 80 6.76 1.60 -27.06
N LEU A 81 6.37 2.83 -26.73
CA LEU A 81 7.30 3.93 -26.43
C LEU A 81 8.16 3.63 -25.19
N ALA A 82 7.59 2.94 -24.21
CA ALA A 82 8.31 2.47 -23.03
C ALA A 82 9.10 1.17 -23.26
N GLY A 83 9.38 0.78 -24.51
CA GLY A 83 10.20 -0.40 -24.84
C GLY A 83 9.59 -1.74 -24.43
N GLY A 84 8.27 -1.80 -24.20
CA GLY A 84 7.58 -3.02 -23.79
C GLY A 84 7.69 -3.36 -22.29
N TYR A 85 8.31 -2.50 -21.47
CA TYR A 85 8.48 -2.76 -20.03
C TYR A 85 7.20 -2.53 -19.20
N LEU A 86 6.17 -1.91 -19.77
CA LEU A 86 4.91 -1.64 -19.07
C LEU A 86 3.91 -2.77 -19.29
N SER A 87 3.20 -3.15 -18.23
CA SER A 87 1.98 -3.94 -18.36
C SER A 87 0.86 -3.11 -19.01
N LEU A 88 -0.16 -3.76 -19.58
CA LEU A 88 -1.33 -3.07 -20.14
C LEU A 88 -2.00 -2.17 -19.10
N GLU A 89 -2.11 -2.65 -17.86
CA GLU A 89 -2.65 -1.89 -16.74
C GLU A 89 -1.83 -0.63 -16.46
N GLN A 90 -0.49 -0.74 -16.43
CA GLN A 90 0.40 0.40 -16.22
C GLN A 90 0.31 1.41 -17.37
N ALA A 91 0.25 0.93 -18.61
CA ALA A 91 0.09 1.79 -19.76
C ALA A 91 -1.24 2.55 -19.73
N LEU A 92 -2.34 1.89 -19.35
CA LEU A 92 -3.65 2.53 -19.17
C LEU A 92 -3.65 3.60 -18.07
N ARG A 93 -2.89 3.40 -16.99
CA ARG A 93 -2.72 4.41 -15.93
C ARG A 93 -1.98 5.65 -16.44
N VAL A 94 -0.95 5.46 -17.26
CA VAL A 94 -0.24 6.57 -17.92
C VAL A 94 -1.20 7.35 -18.81
N VAL A 95 -1.99 6.65 -19.64
CA VAL A 95 -3.01 7.29 -20.50
C VAL A 95 -4.04 8.05 -19.67
N ALA A 96 -4.57 7.46 -18.60
CA ALA A 96 -5.52 8.14 -17.72
C ALA A 96 -4.93 9.44 -17.13
N SER A 97 -3.68 9.40 -16.67
CA SER A 97 -2.98 10.58 -16.16
C SER A 97 -2.83 11.67 -17.22
N GLU A 98 -2.48 11.31 -18.46
CA GLU A 98 -2.34 12.29 -19.55
C GLU A 98 -3.68 12.90 -19.97
N LEU A 99 -4.75 12.11 -19.90
CA LEU A 99 -6.10 12.55 -20.20
C LEU A 99 -6.76 13.34 -19.05
N GLY A 100 -6.05 13.53 -17.93
CA GLY A 100 -6.55 14.23 -16.74
C GLY A 100 -7.61 13.44 -15.96
N VAL A 101 -7.67 12.13 -16.15
CA VAL A 101 -8.61 11.24 -15.46
C VAL A 101 -8.02 10.83 -14.12
N ASP A 102 -8.61 11.33 -13.03
CA ASP A 102 -8.30 10.85 -11.70
C ASP A 102 -8.90 9.44 -11.50
N LEU A 103 -8.04 8.44 -11.54
CA LEU A 103 -8.44 7.05 -11.33
C LEU A 103 -8.70 6.73 -9.85
N GLY A 104 -8.61 7.69 -8.92
CA GLY A 104 -8.78 7.43 -7.49
C GLY A 104 -7.70 6.51 -6.92
N PHE A 105 -6.66 6.24 -7.72
CA PHE A 105 -5.38 5.85 -7.17
C PHE A 105 -4.81 7.11 -6.57
N SER A 106 -4.95 7.22 -5.26
CA SER A 106 -3.82 7.52 -4.39
C SER A 106 -2.53 7.15 -5.15
N GLY A 107 -1.92 8.15 -5.82
CA GLY A 107 -0.90 7.93 -6.84
C GLY A 107 0.38 7.29 -6.29
N VAL A 108 1.36 7.06 -7.16
CA VAL A 108 2.74 6.78 -6.70
C VAL A 108 3.16 7.90 -5.73
N GLY A 109 3.12 7.63 -4.42
CA GLY A 109 3.39 8.60 -3.35
C GLY A 109 2.19 9.12 -2.55
N SER A 110 0.97 8.60 -2.77
CA SER A 110 -0.16 8.87 -1.89
C SER A 110 -0.02 8.14 -0.56
N VAL A 111 -0.36 8.84 0.51
CA VAL A 111 -0.41 8.28 1.85
C VAL A 111 -1.72 7.51 2.03
N VAL A 112 -1.63 6.22 2.28
CA VAL A 112 -2.75 5.37 2.69
C VAL A 112 -2.98 5.56 4.20
N ALA A 113 -4.24 5.61 4.61
CA ALA A 113 -4.61 5.67 6.02
C ALA A 113 -4.27 4.34 6.72
N LEU A 114 -3.80 4.40 7.97
CA LEU A 114 -3.34 3.20 8.69
C LEU A 114 -4.45 2.17 8.95
N ARG A 115 -5.71 2.59 8.99
CA ARG A 115 -6.85 1.67 9.13
C ARG A 115 -7.19 0.87 7.85
N ASP A 116 -6.84 1.41 6.68
CA ASP A 116 -7.24 0.86 5.36
C ASP A 116 -6.16 -0.08 4.79
N LEU A 117 -5.25 -0.46 5.67
CA LEU A 117 -3.93 -0.95 5.37
C LEU A 117 -4.09 -2.47 5.59
N VAL A 118 -4.00 -3.25 4.51
CA VAL A 118 -4.27 -4.71 4.51
C VAL A 118 -2.99 -5.52 4.29
N PRO A 119 -2.92 -6.80 4.72
CA PRO A 119 -1.75 -7.64 4.47
C PRO A 119 -1.47 -7.85 2.98
N ASN A 120 -0.21 -8.10 2.63
CA ASN A 120 0.25 -8.44 1.29
C ASN A 120 0.06 -7.31 0.24
N LEU A 121 0.08 -6.05 0.70
CA LEU A 121 0.19 -4.91 -0.21
C LEU A 121 1.66 -4.65 -0.54
N GLY A 122 1.96 -4.62 -1.83
CA GLY A 122 3.25 -4.14 -2.33
C GLY A 122 3.21 -2.62 -2.53
N ASP A 123 4.31 -1.96 -2.17
CA ASP A 123 4.55 -0.53 -2.44
C ASP A 123 3.48 0.41 -1.85
N VAL A 124 3.41 0.45 -0.51
CA VAL A 124 2.51 1.34 0.23
C VAL A 124 3.27 2.48 0.88
N SER A 125 2.70 3.69 0.83
CA SER A 125 3.22 4.84 1.57
C SER A 125 2.23 5.21 2.67
N VAL A 126 2.73 5.45 3.88
CA VAL A 126 1.93 5.87 5.04
C VAL A 126 2.59 7.04 5.76
N ALA A 127 1.81 7.87 6.44
CA ALA A 127 2.33 8.96 7.25
C ALA A 127 1.60 8.99 8.59
N GLY A 128 2.34 9.33 9.64
CA GLY A 128 1.78 9.35 10.98
C GLY A 128 2.75 9.95 11.98
N ARG A 129 2.24 10.18 13.19
CA ARG A 129 3.02 10.54 14.36
C ARG A 129 3.57 9.28 15.00
N VAL A 130 4.85 9.30 15.35
CA VAL A 130 5.48 8.23 16.13
C VAL A 130 4.99 8.32 17.57
N LEU A 131 4.31 7.27 18.03
CA LEU A 131 3.82 7.14 19.41
C LEU A 131 4.87 6.52 20.33
N LEU A 132 5.62 5.54 19.84
CA LEU A 132 6.60 4.79 20.60
C LEU A 132 7.79 4.41 19.72
N VAL A 133 9.00 4.57 20.26
CA VAL A 133 10.23 4.10 19.63
C VAL A 133 10.78 2.93 20.45
N MET A 134 10.83 1.73 19.88
CA MET A 134 11.41 0.57 20.54
C MET A 134 12.94 0.55 20.38
N PRO A 135 13.68 0.04 21.39
CA PRO A 135 15.13 -0.10 21.29
C PRO A 135 15.52 -1.02 20.14
N VAL A 136 16.57 -0.61 19.40
CA VAL A 136 17.11 -1.39 18.29
C VAL A 136 17.71 -2.70 18.81
N ARG A 137 17.36 -3.81 18.16
CA ARG A 137 17.90 -5.13 18.47
C ARG A 137 18.90 -5.55 17.41
N VAL A 138 20.04 -6.07 17.84
CA VAL A 138 21.07 -6.65 16.97
C VAL A 138 20.90 -8.16 16.95
N PHE A 139 21.01 -8.78 15.77
CA PHE A 139 20.97 -10.23 15.59
C PHE A 139 22.07 -10.69 14.63
N ARG A 140 22.44 -11.97 14.73
CA ARG A 140 23.43 -12.56 13.81
C ARG A 140 22.71 -13.25 12.67
N ARG A 141 23.12 -12.96 11.43
CA ARG A 141 22.60 -13.56 10.21
C ARG A 141 23.28 -14.90 9.92
N GLN A 142 22.67 -15.68 9.02
CA GLN A 142 23.22 -16.96 8.56
C GLN A 142 24.57 -16.80 7.85
N ASP A 143 24.80 -15.66 7.19
CA ASP A 143 26.08 -15.30 6.56
C ASP A 143 27.15 -14.81 7.55
N GLY A 144 26.85 -14.85 8.86
CA GLY A 144 27.75 -14.42 9.93
C GLY A 144 27.77 -12.91 10.18
N ARG A 145 27.12 -12.09 9.34
CA ARG A 145 27.04 -10.63 9.53
C ARG A 145 26.07 -10.27 10.66
N LEU A 146 26.23 -9.07 11.20
CA LEU A 146 25.28 -8.51 12.16
C LEU A 146 24.17 -7.77 11.40
N GLY A 147 22.91 -8.09 11.72
CA GLY A 147 21.74 -7.35 11.28
C GLY A 147 21.16 -6.53 12.42
N LYS A 148 20.47 -5.44 12.10
CA LYS A 148 19.76 -4.60 13.08
C LYS A 148 18.27 -4.55 12.76
N VAL A 149 17.43 -4.53 13.78
CA VAL A 149 15.99 -4.32 13.65
C VAL A 149 15.48 -3.28 14.64
N GLY A 150 14.86 -2.24 14.12
CA GLY A 150 14.16 -1.21 14.87
C GLY A 150 12.65 -1.31 14.66
N ARG A 151 11.86 -0.88 15.64
CA ARG A 151 10.39 -0.86 15.51
C ARG A 151 9.83 0.45 16.01
N LEU A 152 8.88 1.00 15.27
CA LEU A 152 8.18 2.24 15.58
C LEU A 152 6.69 1.97 15.61
N LEU A 153 5.98 2.52 16.59
CA LEU A 153 4.51 2.57 16.57
C LEU A 153 4.09 3.90 15.94
N LEU A 154 3.40 3.86 14.80
CA LEU A 154 2.83 5.04 14.14
C LEU A 154 1.33 5.14 14.39
N SER A 155 0.83 6.38 14.46
CA SER A 155 -0.61 6.69 14.41
C SER A 155 -0.90 7.90 13.53
N ASP A 156 -1.96 7.83 12.74
CA ASP A 156 -2.42 8.90 11.85
C ASP A 156 -3.80 9.46 12.27
N GLY A 157 -4.30 9.08 13.45
CA GLY A 157 -5.64 9.40 13.93
C GLY A 157 -6.75 8.48 13.40
N THR A 158 -6.50 7.70 12.35
CA THR A 158 -7.43 6.69 11.84
C THR A 158 -7.16 5.31 12.43
N GLY A 159 -5.89 5.03 12.75
CA GLY A 159 -5.46 3.78 13.36
C GLY A 159 -4.02 3.84 13.88
N THR A 160 -3.48 2.65 14.14
CA THR A 160 -2.09 2.46 14.58
C THR A 160 -1.44 1.32 13.83
N ALA A 161 -0.17 1.46 13.47
CA ALA A 161 0.59 0.41 12.78
C ALA A 161 2.04 0.35 13.28
N THR A 162 2.61 -0.86 13.34
CA THR A 162 4.02 -1.04 13.70
C THR A 162 4.87 -1.04 12.45
N VAL A 163 5.79 -0.08 12.32
CA VAL A 163 6.75 0.00 11.23
C VAL A 163 8.05 -0.68 11.66
N VAL A 164 8.50 -1.68 10.90
CA VAL A 164 9.77 -2.37 11.13
C VAL A 164 10.85 -1.80 10.22
N LEU A 165 11.94 -1.34 10.84
CA LEU A 165 13.12 -0.81 10.18
C LEU A 165 14.26 -1.82 10.23
N TRP A 166 14.92 -2.04 9.10
CA TRP A 166 16.04 -2.97 8.98
C TRP A 166 17.37 -2.23 8.77
N ASP A 167 18.43 -2.77 9.37
CA ASP A 167 19.83 -2.37 9.18
C ASP A 167 20.05 -0.85 9.30
N GLU A 168 20.58 -0.21 8.25
CA GLU A 168 20.86 1.23 8.17
C GLU A 168 19.66 2.11 8.59
N ARG A 169 18.43 1.60 8.38
CA ARG A 169 17.23 2.33 8.79
C ARG A 169 16.95 2.20 10.28
N ALA A 170 17.29 1.07 10.89
CA ALA A 170 17.21 0.94 12.34
C ALA A 170 18.18 1.92 13.02
N GLU A 171 19.32 2.22 12.39
CA GLU A 171 20.29 3.20 12.92
C GLU A 171 19.76 4.63 12.99
N LEU A 172 18.72 4.98 12.21
CA LEU A 172 18.05 6.28 12.32
C LEU A 172 17.46 6.51 13.73
N ILE A 173 17.06 5.43 14.40
CA ILE A 173 16.60 5.46 15.79
C ILE A 173 17.79 5.74 16.72
N GLU A 174 18.91 5.03 16.53
CA GLU A 174 20.12 5.19 17.36
C GLU A 174 20.72 6.60 17.23
N ARG A 175 20.65 7.19 16.03
CA ARG A 175 21.10 8.57 15.76
C ARG A 175 20.13 9.64 16.26
N GLY A 176 18.97 9.25 16.79
CA GLY A 176 17.95 10.19 17.29
C GLY A 176 17.25 11.00 16.19
N GLU A 177 17.37 10.60 14.92
CA GLU A 177 16.67 11.25 13.80
C GLU A 177 15.16 10.96 13.83
N VAL A 178 14.79 9.82 14.43
CA VAL A 178 13.39 9.46 14.69
C VAL A 178 13.17 9.36 16.19
N ALA A 179 12.31 10.23 16.70
CA ALA A 179 11.94 10.30 18.11
C ALA A 179 10.42 10.22 18.30
N GLU A 180 10.00 9.94 19.52
CA GLU A 180 8.59 9.99 19.90
C GLU A 180 8.01 11.40 19.65
N GLY A 181 6.78 11.45 19.17
CA GLY A 181 6.11 12.68 18.77
C GLY A 181 6.50 13.21 17.38
N ALA A 182 7.53 12.67 16.73
CA ALA A 182 7.91 13.08 15.38
C ALA A 182 6.84 12.69 14.34
N ILE A 183 6.63 13.54 13.34
CA ILE A 183 5.79 13.23 12.17
C ILE A 183 6.67 12.65 11.07
N VAL A 184 6.43 11.39 10.75
CA VAL A 184 7.23 10.63 9.78
C VAL A 184 6.36 10.17 8.60
N ARG A 185 6.99 10.05 7.43
CA ARG A 185 6.38 9.44 6.26
C ARG A 185 7.21 8.26 5.80
N VAL A 186 6.59 7.09 5.79
CA VAL A 186 7.10 5.83 5.24
C VAL A 186 6.66 5.74 3.78
N VAL A 187 7.56 5.43 2.87
CA VAL A 187 7.29 5.41 1.41
C VAL A 187 7.79 4.08 0.85
N HIS A 188 7.05 3.41 -0.04
CA HIS A 188 7.49 2.12 -0.59
C HIS A 188 7.69 1.01 0.48
N GLY A 189 6.82 0.99 1.48
CA GLY A 189 6.72 -0.10 2.44
C GLY A 189 5.91 -1.28 1.89
N TYR A 190 5.91 -2.39 2.62
CA TYR A 190 5.02 -3.52 2.36
C TYR A 190 4.32 -3.95 3.65
N THR A 191 3.26 -4.73 3.53
CA THR A 191 2.42 -5.17 4.65
C THR A 191 2.26 -6.68 4.69
#